data_AF-A0A851IVR6-F1
#
_entry.id   AF-A0A851IVR6-F1
#
_cell.length_a   1.000
_cell.length_b   1.000
_cell.length_c   1.000
_cell.angle_alpha   90.00
_cell.angle_beta   90.00
_cell.angle_gamma   90.00
#
_symmetry.space_group_name_H-M   'P 1'
#
loop_
_entity.id
_entity.type
_entity.pdbx_description
1 polymer ?
#
loop_
_entity_poly.entity_id
_entity_poly.type
_entity_poly.pdbx_seq_one_letter_code
_entity_poly.pdbx_strand_id
1 'polypeptide(L)'
;MIKIKMTLVFFVNFFIINNLIFGMKLSEISGIEKLVDYNKIKNIEVERVIEKKAGTSGPLSRKENILYVNGEKDKFTGAVISRENNYITAIYTYINGKNNGIGIQYYKNGKIDSTKIYKNDIPIEITDYYENGNIRQSYKQMEEMKRGVKITYYKDKNKISSKQEVILDDSKVKVVDYIKNGKTTVYEKNGNILGELNFNNGSLLGERQKLYKNGKVKYDFIGGAKDIKDLKAIRSYIEYFDNSDTMKYSCNEVSTGNWKCKEYSKDGSFKQEVDGRKYVSVNNNHHGNIWINMFLGAWNILNP
;
A
#
# COMPACT_ATOMS: atom_id res chain seq x y z
N MET A 1 -15.18 79.04 25.70
CA MET A 1 -16.16 78.17 25.05
C MET A 1 -15.70 77.86 23.63
N ILE A 2 -15.13 76.66 23.49
CA ILE A 2 -14.96 75.75 22.34
C ILE A 2 -15.08 76.33 20.92
N LYS A 3 -13.93 76.45 20.23
CA LYS A 3 -13.81 76.43 18.76
C LYS A 3 -13.88 74.98 18.27
N ILE A 4 -14.91 74.62 17.51
CA ILE A 4 -14.94 73.35 16.77
C ILE A 4 -14.25 73.60 15.42
N LYS A 5 -12.99 73.16 15.29
CA LYS A 5 -12.34 73.00 13.98
C LYS A 5 -12.66 71.59 13.48
N MET A 6 -13.47 71.52 12.43
CA MET A 6 -13.80 70.30 11.72
C MET A 6 -12.61 69.90 10.85
N THR A 7 -11.72 69.05 11.37
CA THR A 7 -10.61 68.51 10.59
C THR A 7 -11.10 67.30 9.81
N LEU A 8 -11.13 67.47 8.49
CA LEU A 8 -11.44 66.45 7.50
C LEU A 8 -10.41 65.30 7.60
N VAL A 9 -10.81 64.16 8.15
CA VAL A 9 -9.99 62.93 8.16
C VAL A 9 -10.17 62.25 6.80
N PHE A 10 -9.12 62.26 5.98
CA PHE A 10 -9.05 61.43 4.78
C PHE A 10 -9.00 59.96 5.21
N PHE A 11 -10.10 59.23 5.01
CA PHE A 11 -10.10 57.78 5.03
C PHE A 11 -9.28 57.29 3.82
N VAL A 12 -8.06 56.81 4.07
CA VAL A 12 -7.29 56.05 3.08
C VAL A 12 -7.96 54.68 2.95
N ASN A 13 -8.91 54.59 2.02
CA ASN A 13 -9.48 53.32 1.59
C ASN A 13 -8.48 52.61 0.67
N PHE A 14 -7.90 51.53 1.21
CA PHE A 14 -7.81 50.21 0.59
C PHE A 14 -7.31 50.12 -0.87
N PHE A 15 -6.08 49.63 -1.02
CA PHE A 15 -5.77 48.63 -2.03
C PHE A 15 -4.90 47.57 -1.36
N ILE A 16 -5.53 46.63 -0.65
CA ILE A 16 -4.92 45.29 -0.56
C ILE A 16 -4.99 44.79 -1.99
N ILE A 17 -3.87 44.86 -2.70
CA ILE A 17 -3.67 44.09 -3.92
C ILE A 17 -3.85 42.65 -3.45
N ASN A 18 -5.06 42.12 -3.61
CA ASN A 18 -5.25 40.70 -3.77
C ASN A 18 -4.30 40.36 -4.91
N ASN A 19 -3.14 39.80 -4.58
CA ASN A 19 -2.34 39.09 -5.55
C ASN A 19 -3.26 37.99 -6.06
N LEU A 20 -3.97 38.28 -7.15
CA LEU A 20 -4.51 37.29 -8.04
C LEU A 20 -3.27 36.56 -8.55
N ILE A 21 -2.87 35.55 -7.80
CA ILE A 21 -1.88 34.59 -8.25
C ILE A 21 -2.57 33.95 -9.46
N PHE A 22 -2.21 34.41 -10.66
CA PHE A 22 -2.72 33.84 -11.89
C PHE A 22 -2.24 32.40 -11.94
N GLY A 23 -3.08 31.48 -11.47
CA GLY A 23 -2.84 30.06 -11.59
C GLY A 23 -2.86 29.68 -13.07
N MET A 24 -1.83 28.96 -13.51
CA MET A 24 -1.79 28.37 -14.84
C MET A 24 -2.38 26.95 -14.79
N LYS A 25 -3.07 26.53 -15.84
CA LYS A 25 -3.55 25.15 -15.96
C LYS A 25 -2.47 24.25 -16.53
N LEU A 26 -2.44 22.99 -16.11
CA LEU A 26 -1.55 22.00 -16.73
C LEU A 26 -1.79 21.85 -18.24
N SER A 27 -3.00 22.09 -18.73
CA SER A 27 -3.29 22.09 -20.18
C SER A 27 -2.47 23.08 -21.01
N GLU A 28 -1.88 24.10 -20.38
CA GLU A 28 -1.09 25.12 -21.06
C GLU A 28 0.38 24.69 -21.27
N ILE A 29 0.78 23.56 -20.68
CA ILE A 29 2.15 23.04 -20.76
C ILE A 29 2.33 22.23 -22.05
N SER A 30 3.32 22.61 -22.86
CA SER A 30 3.59 21.95 -24.15
C SER A 30 3.84 20.44 -24.00
N GLY A 31 3.13 19.63 -24.79
CA GLY A 31 3.26 18.18 -24.79
C GLY A 31 2.44 17.45 -23.74
N ILE A 32 1.76 18.15 -22.80
CA ILE A 32 0.84 17.52 -21.85
C ILE A 32 -0.37 16.91 -22.57
N GLU A 33 -0.80 17.48 -23.69
CA GLU A 33 -1.90 16.98 -24.52
C GLU A 33 -1.66 15.57 -25.09
N LYS A 34 -0.40 15.11 -25.10
CA LYS A 34 0.01 13.79 -25.58
C LYS A 34 -0.06 12.70 -24.52
N LEU A 35 -0.30 13.06 -23.26
CA LEU A 35 -0.35 12.13 -22.14
C LEU A 35 -1.66 11.34 -22.12
N VAL A 36 -1.57 10.04 -21.83
CA VAL A 36 -2.73 9.12 -21.83
C VAL A 36 -3.83 9.53 -20.83
N ASP A 37 -3.47 10.24 -19.78
CA ASP A 37 -4.34 10.76 -18.73
C ASP A 37 -4.60 12.27 -18.82
N TYR A 38 -4.27 12.91 -19.96
CA TYR A 38 -4.49 14.34 -20.20
C TYR A 38 -5.86 14.83 -19.71
N ASN A 39 -6.94 14.13 -20.08
CA ASN A 39 -8.29 14.53 -19.70
C ASN A 39 -8.54 14.57 -18.18
N LYS A 40 -7.79 13.79 -17.40
CA LYS A 40 -7.88 13.78 -15.93
C LYS A 40 -7.09 14.92 -15.29
N ILE A 41 -6.02 15.39 -15.93
CA ILE A 41 -5.07 16.34 -15.33
C ILE A 41 -5.14 17.76 -15.91
N LYS A 42 -5.73 17.93 -17.10
CA LYS A 42 -5.70 19.20 -17.87
C LYS A 42 -6.18 20.44 -17.10
N ASN A 43 -7.15 20.27 -16.20
CA ASN A 43 -7.77 21.34 -15.44
C ASN A 43 -7.12 21.61 -14.07
N ILE A 44 -6.02 20.92 -13.74
CA ILE A 44 -5.29 21.18 -12.48
C ILE A 44 -4.62 22.55 -12.62
N GLU A 45 -4.97 23.46 -11.70
CA GLU A 45 -4.40 24.79 -11.60
C GLU A 45 -3.21 24.79 -10.63
N VAL A 46 -2.12 25.43 -11.04
CA VAL A 46 -0.90 25.55 -10.25
C VAL A 46 -0.37 26.98 -10.33
N GLU A 47 0.27 27.43 -9.26
CA GLU A 47 0.83 28.79 -9.18
C GLU A 47 1.92 29.05 -10.22
N ARG A 48 2.76 28.04 -10.48
CA ARG A 48 3.82 28.09 -11.51
C ARG A 48 4.30 26.69 -11.87
N VAL A 49 5.07 26.59 -12.94
CA VAL A 49 5.66 25.36 -13.43
C VAL A 49 7.18 25.48 -13.50
N ILE A 50 7.90 24.46 -13.01
CA ILE A 50 9.33 24.28 -13.23
C ILE A 50 9.54 23.02 -14.05
N GLU A 51 10.17 23.15 -15.20
CA GLU A 51 10.60 22.01 -16.00
C GLU A 51 12.05 21.64 -15.70
N LYS A 52 12.35 20.34 -15.67
CA LYS A 52 13.71 19.84 -15.46
C LYS A 52 14.00 18.60 -16.29
N LYS A 53 15.27 18.36 -16.59
CA LYS A 53 15.71 17.09 -17.19
C LYS A 53 15.44 15.92 -16.22
N ALA A 54 14.96 14.80 -16.75
CA ALA A 54 14.77 13.58 -16.01
C ALA A 54 16.09 13.14 -15.35
N GLY A 55 16.01 12.67 -14.10
CA GLY A 55 17.19 12.28 -13.31
C GLY A 55 18.01 13.42 -12.72
N THR A 56 17.73 14.69 -13.04
CA THR A 56 18.42 15.85 -12.44
C THR A 56 17.54 16.57 -11.43
N SER A 57 18.15 17.37 -10.55
CA SER A 57 17.44 18.29 -9.66
C SER A 57 16.93 19.54 -10.38
N GLY A 58 17.49 19.87 -11.54
CA GLY A 58 17.24 21.15 -12.21
C GLY A 58 17.57 22.32 -11.27
N PRO A 59 16.79 23.42 -11.32
CA PRO A 59 16.99 24.58 -10.44
C PRO A 59 16.39 24.37 -9.04
N LEU A 60 16.12 23.14 -8.61
CA LEU A 60 15.46 22.85 -7.34
C LEU A 60 16.43 22.27 -6.32
N SER A 61 16.23 22.63 -5.05
CA SER A 61 16.95 22.04 -3.92
C SER A 61 16.01 21.81 -2.74
N ARG A 62 16.32 20.81 -1.90
CA ARG A 62 15.62 20.57 -0.64
C ARG A 62 16.47 20.98 0.55
N LYS A 63 15.92 21.81 1.42
CA LYS A 63 16.48 22.14 2.73
C LYS A 63 15.47 21.69 3.79
N GLU A 64 15.89 20.85 4.73
CA GLU A 64 15.02 20.33 5.81
C GLU A 64 13.70 19.75 5.26
N ASN A 65 13.79 18.95 4.19
CA ASN A 65 12.66 18.37 3.45
C ASN A 65 11.71 19.36 2.76
N ILE A 66 11.98 20.66 2.77
CA ILE A 66 11.19 21.66 2.04
C ILE A 66 11.88 21.96 0.70
N LEU A 67 11.09 21.94 -0.38
CA LEU A 67 11.55 22.24 -1.74
C LEU A 67 11.59 23.76 -1.99
N TYR A 68 12.68 24.21 -2.57
CA TYR A 68 12.91 25.59 -3.01
C TYR A 68 13.42 25.60 -4.45
N VAL A 69 13.22 26.74 -5.13
CA VAL A 69 13.99 27.08 -6.33
C VAL A 69 15.30 27.74 -5.87
N ASN A 70 16.41 27.38 -6.51
CA ASN A 70 17.74 27.86 -6.14
C ASN A 70 17.80 29.40 -6.24
N GLY A 71 18.21 30.05 -5.15
CA GLY A 71 18.27 31.52 -5.05
C GLY A 71 16.99 32.16 -4.54
N GLU A 72 15.86 31.45 -4.51
CA GLU A 72 14.62 31.94 -3.91
C GLU A 72 14.57 31.62 -2.41
N LYS A 73 13.95 32.52 -1.64
CA LYS A 73 13.71 32.34 -0.20
C LYS A 73 12.38 31.65 0.08
N ASP A 74 11.41 31.81 -0.83
CA ASP A 74 10.07 31.31 -0.66
C ASP A 74 9.98 29.82 -1.00
N LYS A 75 9.14 29.12 -0.23
CA LYS A 75 8.91 27.69 -0.42
C LYS A 75 8.20 27.47 -1.74
N PHE A 76 8.59 26.42 -2.47
CA PHE A 76 8.02 26.17 -3.78
C PHE A 76 6.54 25.73 -3.69
N THR A 77 5.66 26.47 -4.35
CA THR A 77 4.29 26.07 -4.66
C THR A 77 4.12 26.08 -6.17
N GLY A 78 3.56 25.00 -6.74
CA GLY A 78 3.47 24.83 -8.20
C GLY A 78 3.61 23.38 -8.65
N ALA A 79 3.85 23.17 -9.94
CA ALA A 79 4.16 21.86 -10.52
C ALA A 79 5.62 21.76 -10.96
N VAL A 80 6.19 20.56 -10.80
CA VAL A 80 7.48 20.18 -11.39
C VAL A 80 7.23 19.15 -12.48
N ILE A 81 7.70 19.45 -13.69
CA ILE A 81 7.61 18.58 -14.86
C ILE A 81 9.00 18.05 -15.18
N SER A 82 9.19 16.73 -15.14
CA SER A 82 10.43 16.10 -15.58
C SER A 82 10.30 15.67 -17.03
N ARG A 83 11.31 15.97 -17.84
CA ARG A 83 11.37 15.57 -19.25
C ARG A 83 12.63 14.81 -19.60
N GLU A 84 12.49 13.79 -20.44
CA GLU A 84 13.59 13.17 -21.15
C GLU A 84 13.42 13.48 -22.64
N ASN A 85 14.34 14.29 -23.18
CA ASN A 85 14.16 14.95 -24.48
C ASN A 85 12.85 15.77 -24.48
N ASN A 86 11.93 15.52 -25.42
CA ASN A 86 10.64 16.21 -25.50
C ASN A 86 9.50 15.45 -24.80
N TYR A 87 9.78 14.31 -24.15
CA TYR A 87 8.76 13.48 -23.49
C TYR A 87 8.66 13.79 -22.00
N ILE A 88 7.45 13.95 -21.49
CA ILE A 88 7.20 14.11 -20.06
C ILE A 88 7.32 12.74 -19.39
N THR A 89 8.22 12.63 -18.42
CA THR A 89 8.45 11.39 -17.66
C THR A 89 7.86 11.44 -16.26
N ALA A 90 7.62 12.64 -15.72
CA ALA A 90 6.92 12.79 -14.44
C ALA A 90 6.30 14.18 -14.24
N ILE A 91 5.23 14.23 -13.45
CA ILE A 91 4.53 15.44 -13.00
C ILE A 91 4.34 15.35 -11.49
N TYR A 92 4.74 16.37 -10.73
CA TYR A 92 4.51 16.44 -9.28
C TYR A 92 4.01 17.82 -8.89
N THR A 93 2.98 17.89 -8.04
CA THR A 93 2.49 19.17 -7.49
C THR A 93 2.97 19.38 -6.06
N TYR A 94 3.20 20.64 -5.72
CA TYR A 94 3.77 21.08 -4.47
C TYR A 94 2.98 22.23 -3.88
N ILE A 95 2.85 22.22 -2.55
CA ILE A 95 2.36 23.35 -1.76
C ILE A 95 3.36 23.57 -0.62
N ASN A 96 3.85 24.80 -0.47
CA ASN A 96 4.79 25.17 0.59
C ASN A 96 6.01 24.24 0.68
N GLY A 97 6.53 23.84 -0.49
CA GLY A 97 7.71 23.01 -0.66
C GLY A 97 7.52 21.53 -0.34
N LYS A 98 6.30 21.07 -0.07
CA LYS A 98 5.96 19.67 0.15
C LYS A 98 5.14 19.12 -1.01
N ASN A 99 5.34 17.85 -1.40
CA ASN A 99 4.47 17.21 -2.37
C ASN A 99 3.03 17.26 -1.83
N ASN A 100 2.11 17.81 -2.61
CA ASN A 100 0.71 17.89 -2.24
C ASN A 100 -0.14 17.89 -3.50
N GLY A 101 -1.12 16.99 -3.58
CA GLY A 101 -1.87 16.73 -4.82
C GLY A 101 -1.26 15.56 -5.60
N ILE A 102 -1.11 15.70 -6.92
CA ILE A 102 -0.75 14.59 -7.80
C ILE A 102 0.77 14.35 -7.88
N GLY A 103 1.15 13.09 -8.05
CA GLY A 103 2.45 12.66 -8.51
C GLY A 103 2.30 11.55 -9.54
N ILE A 104 2.74 11.77 -10.77
CA ILE A 104 2.54 10.86 -11.89
C ILE A 104 3.89 10.58 -12.53
N GLN A 105 4.15 9.32 -12.83
CA GLN A 105 5.34 8.85 -13.54
C GLN A 105 4.92 8.03 -14.76
N TYR A 106 5.69 8.15 -15.84
CA TYR A 106 5.43 7.48 -17.10
C TYR A 106 6.60 6.57 -17.47
N TYR A 107 6.27 5.42 -18.06
CA TYR A 107 7.23 4.58 -18.77
C TYR A 107 7.74 5.30 -20.03
N LYS A 108 8.88 4.83 -20.56
CA LYS A 108 9.46 5.33 -21.81
C LYS A 108 8.51 5.23 -23.01
N ASN A 109 7.54 4.31 -22.96
CA ASN A 109 6.51 4.15 -23.99
C ASN A 109 5.31 5.10 -23.84
N GLY A 110 5.35 6.04 -22.88
CA GLY A 110 4.30 7.04 -22.63
C GLY A 110 3.11 6.53 -21.81
N LYS A 111 3.06 5.24 -21.45
CA LYS A 111 2.05 4.73 -20.51
C LYS A 111 2.40 5.11 -19.08
N ILE A 112 1.38 5.14 -18.22
CA ILE A 112 1.56 5.43 -16.80
C ILE A 112 2.33 4.28 -16.13
N ASP A 113 3.36 4.62 -15.36
CA ASP A 113 4.08 3.70 -14.47
C ASP A 113 3.48 3.75 -13.06
N SER A 114 3.23 4.95 -12.54
CA SER A 114 2.68 5.14 -11.21
C SER A 114 1.87 6.44 -11.13
N THR A 115 0.73 6.39 -10.45
CA THR A 115 -0.03 7.57 -10.00
C THR A 115 -0.10 7.59 -8.49
N LYS A 116 0.13 8.76 -7.88
CA LYS A 116 0.11 8.97 -6.43
C LYS A 116 -0.66 10.23 -6.09
N ILE A 117 -1.38 10.21 -4.97
CA ILE A 117 -1.94 11.39 -4.33
C ILE A 117 -1.19 11.63 -3.03
N TYR A 118 -0.66 12.83 -2.85
CA TYR A 118 0.13 13.24 -1.71
C TYR A 118 -0.64 14.24 -0.84
N LYS A 119 -0.45 14.11 0.48
CA LYS A 119 -0.79 15.11 1.49
C LYS A 119 0.45 15.40 2.30
N ASN A 120 1.06 16.57 2.11
CA ASN A 120 2.29 16.99 2.82
C ASN A 120 3.44 15.96 2.78
N ASP A 121 3.89 15.60 1.58
CA ASP A 121 4.89 14.55 1.29
C ASP A 121 4.48 13.10 1.56
N ILE A 122 3.37 12.86 2.26
CA ILE A 122 2.85 11.51 2.54
C ILE A 122 1.94 11.06 1.40
N PRO A 123 2.26 9.95 0.68
CA PRO A 123 1.35 9.40 -0.31
C PRO A 123 0.17 8.72 0.38
N ILE A 124 -1.04 9.24 0.15
CA ILE A 124 -2.29 8.72 0.72
C ILE A 124 -3.00 7.75 -0.22
N GLU A 125 -2.73 7.87 -1.53
CA GLU A 125 -3.15 6.90 -2.54
C GLU A 125 -1.97 6.63 -3.48
N ILE A 126 -1.80 5.36 -3.86
CA ILE A 126 -0.78 4.92 -4.82
C ILE A 126 -1.45 3.91 -5.75
N THR A 127 -1.20 4.01 -7.05
CA THR A 127 -1.48 2.96 -8.02
C THR A 127 -0.28 2.81 -8.93
N ASP A 128 0.33 1.64 -8.91
CA ASP A 128 1.40 1.28 -9.83
C ASP A 128 0.83 0.38 -10.93
N TYR A 129 1.38 0.51 -12.11
CA TYR A 129 0.97 -0.22 -13.29
C TYR A 129 2.13 -1.12 -13.76
N TYR A 130 1.80 -2.12 -14.58
CA TYR A 130 2.77 -2.78 -15.44
C TYR A 130 2.87 -2.00 -16.75
N GLU A 131 3.94 -2.19 -17.53
CA GLU A 131 4.10 -1.56 -18.85
C GLU A 131 2.99 -1.89 -19.85
N ASN A 132 2.25 -3.00 -19.64
CA ASN A 132 1.08 -3.30 -20.47
C ASN A 132 -0.13 -2.40 -20.16
N GLY A 133 -0.14 -1.69 -19.02
CA GLY A 133 -1.22 -0.83 -18.54
C GLY A 133 -2.09 -1.47 -17.46
N ASN A 134 -1.90 -2.75 -17.15
CA ASN A 134 -2.61 -3.42 -16.05
C ASN A 134 -2.13 -2.88 -14.70
N ILE A 135 -3.03 -2.82 -13.73
CA ILE A 135 -2.65 -2.43 -12.37
C ILE A 135 -1.77 -3.54 -11.78
N ARG A 136 -0.62 -3.14 -11.23
CA ARG A 136 0.29 -4.03 -10.49
C ARG A 136 -0.08 -4.07 -9.02
N GLN A 137 -0.24 -2.89 -8.43
CA GLN A 137 -0.66 -2.74 -7.05
C GLN A 137 -1.34 -1.39 -6.82
N SER A 138 -2.14 -1.31 -5.78
CA SER A 138 -2.72 -0.07 -5.29
C SER A 138 -2.63 -0.01 -3.76
N TYR A 139 -2.54 1.19 -3.22
CA TYR A 139 -2.62 1.46 -1.80
C TYR A 139 -3.54 2.64 -1.55
N LYS A 140 -4.35 2.55 -0.49
CA LYS A 140 -5.17 3.65 0.00
C LYS A 140 -5.09 3.74 1.51
N GLN A 141 -4.73 4.92 2.00
CA GLN A 141 -4.69 5.23 3.43
C GLN A 141 -6.12 5.23 4.01
N MET A 142 -6.27 4.68 5.21
CA MET A 142 -7.46 4.79 6.04
C MET A 142 -7.34 6.02 6.96
N GLU A 143 -8.48 6.62 7.34
CA GLU A 143 -8.50 7.90 8.07
C GLU A 143 -7.70 7.91 9.39
N GLU A 144 -7.48 6.74 9.99
CA GLU A 144 -6.73 6.59 11.25
C GLU A 144 -5.29 6.06 11.03
N MET A 145 -4.30 6.82 11.52
CA MET A 145 -2.95 6.37 11.91
C MET A 145 -2.06 5.65 10.86
N LYS A 146 -1.75 6.27 9.70
CA LYS A 146 -0.85 5.71 8.65
C LYS A 146 -1.17 4.27 8.19
N ARG A 147 -2.32 3.73 8.60
CA ARG A 147 -2.82 2.43 8.17
C ARG A 147 -3.46 2.59 6.82
N GLY A 148 -3.39 1.56 6.01
CA GLY A 148 -4.04 1.53 4.73
C GLY A 148 -4.21 0.12 4.21
N VAL A 149 -4.94 0.02 3.11
CA VAL A 149 -5.17 -1.23 2.42
C VAL A 149 -4.33 -1.22 1.16
N LYS A 150 -3.41 -2.20 1.07
CA LYS A 150 -2.64 -2.49 -0.13
C LYS A 150 -3.30 -3.66 -0.87
N ILE A 151 -3.55 -3.50 -2.16
CA ILE A 151 -4.05 -4.54 -3.05
C ILE A 151 -2.98 -4.80 -4.11
N THR A 152 -2.70 -6.07 -4.37
CA THR A 152 -1.78 -6.50 -5.44
C THR A 152 -2.54 -7.37 -6.42
N TYR A 153 -2.11 -7.35 -7.67
CA TYR A 153 -2.80 -8.03 -8.76
C TYR A 153 -1.83 -8.98 -9.47
N TYR A 154 -2.40 -10.04 -10.05
CA TYR A 154 -1.67 -10.88 -10.98
C TYR A 154 -1.36 -10.11 -12.28
N LYS A 155 -0.17 -10.31 -12.84
CA LYS A 155 0.31 -9.60 -14.04
C LYS A 155 -0.63 -9.72 -15.26
N ASP A 156 -1.18 -10.91 -15.46
CA ASP A 156 -1.80 -11.28 -16.74
C ASP A 156 -3.31 -11.04 -16.77
N LYS A 157 -3.94 -10.86 -15.61
CA LYS A 157 -5.39 -10.71 -15.45
C LYS A 157 -5.56 -9.75 -14.29
N ASN A 158 -6.37 -8.69 -14.41
CA ASN A 158 -6.71 -7.72 -13.34
C ASN A 158 -7.45 -8.37 -12.14
N LYS A 159 -6.94 -9.51 -11.68
CA LYS A 159 -7.38 -10.37 -10.61
C LYS A 159 -6.48 -10.10 -9.43
N ILE A 160 -7.09 -9.88 -8.29
CA ILE A 160 -6.38 -9.63 -7.04
C ILE A 160 -5.60 -10.89 -6.67
N SER A 161 -4.33 -10.72 -6.31
CA SER A 161 -3.47 -11.77 -5.76
C SER A 161 -3.39 -11.68 -4.24
N SER A 162 -3.42 -10.46 -3.68
CA SER A 162 -3.59 -10.27 -2.23
C SER A 162 -4.20 -8.91 -1.88
N LYS A 163 -4.90 -8.88 -0.74
CA LYS A 163 -5.39 -7.67 -0.05
C LYS A 163 -4.77 -7.65 1.35
N GLN A 164 -4.03 -6.60 1.67
CA GLN A 164 -3.18 -6.51 2.85
C GLN A 164 -3.51 -5.24 3.65
N GLU A 165 -3.80 -5.39 4.94
CA GLU A 165 -3.74 -4.28 5.90
C GLU A 165 -2.28 -3.99 6.25
N VAL A 166 -1.86 -2.75 6.04
CA VAL A 166 -0.47 -2.34 6.15
C VAL A 166 -0.35 -0.99 6.85
N ILE A 167 0.81 -0.73 7.43
CA ILE A 167 1.27 0.61 7.81
C ILE A 167 2.25 1.07 6.74
N LEU A 168 2.06 2.29 6.25
CA LEU A 168 3.00 2.93 5.34
C LEU A 168 4.29 3.29 6.10
N ASP A 169 5.42 2.75 5.66
CA ASP A 169 6.74 3.14 6.15
C ASP A 169 7.31 4.24 5.23
N ASP A 170 7.29 5.48 5.75
CA ASP A 170 7.79 6.67 5.08
C ASP A 170 9.19 7.08 5.56
N SER A 171 9.89 6.22 6.31
CA SER A 171 11.24 6.50 6.83
C SER A 171 12.30 6.62 5.73
N LYS A 172 12.09 5.98 4.58
CA LYS A 172 13.01 5.98 3.44
C LYS A 172 12.53 6.98 2.38
N VAL A 173 13.25 8.10 2.24
CA VAL A 173 12.92 9.31 1.43
C VAL A 173 12.56 9.05 -0.06
N LYS A 174 12.72 7.83 -0.60
CA LYS A 174 12.42 7.51 -2.01
C LYS A 174 11.78 6.13 -2.24
N VAL A 175 11.62 5.31 -1.21
CA VAL A 175 11.06 3.96 -1.34
C VAL A 175 9.85 3.89 -0.44
N VAL A 176 8.67 3.74 -1.05
CA VAL A 176 7.47 3.42 -0.29
C VAL A 176 7.59 1.96 0.12
N ASP A 177 7.68 1.73 1.43
CA ASP A 177 7.68 0.40 2.01
C ASP A 177 6.41 0.20 2.85
N TYR A 178 6.06 -1.06 3.09
CA TYR A 178 4.82 -1.43 3.76
C TYR A 178 5.08 -2.46 4.84
N ILE A 179 4.73 -2.12 6.07
CA ILE A 179 4.75 -3.07 7.20
C ILE A 179 3.39 -3.73 7.27
N LYS A 180 3.32 -5.05 7.05
CA LYS A 180 2.06 -5.80 7.20
C LYS A 180 1.58 -5.70 8.65
N ASN A 181 0.37 -5.19 8.87
CA ASN A 181 -0.17 -5.00 10.21
C ASN A 181 -1.70 -5.07 10.18
N GLY A 182 -2.22 -6.23 10.57
CA GLY A 182 -3.61 -6.62 10.45
C GLY A 182 -3.78 -7.80 9.50
N LYS A 183 -4.96 -7.90 8.89
CA LYS A 183 -5.33 -9.02 8.03
C LYS A 183 -4.72 -8.91 6.64
N THR A 184 -4.16 -10.02 6.15
CA THR A 184 -3.71 -10.22 4.77
C THR A 184 -4.48 -11.40 4.18
N THR A 185 -5.27 -11.16 3.14
CA THR A 185 -5.97 -12.21 2.39
C THR A 185 -5.21 -12.48 1.10
N VAL A 186 -4.88 -13.75 0.85
CA VAL A 186 -4.17 -14.22 -0.34
C VAL A 186 -5.14 -15.01 -1.21
N TYR A 187 -5.15 -14.71 -2.50
CA TYR A 187 -6.06 -15.29 -3.48
C TYR A 187 -5.31 -16.12 -4.51
N GLU A 188 -5.83 -17.27 -4.90
CA GLU A 188 -5.37 -18.03 -6.05
C GLU A 188 -5.78 -17.35 -7.38
N LYS A 189 -5.18 -17.76 -8.51
CA LYS A 189 -5.49 -17.20 -9.85
C LYS A 189 -6.96 -17.40 -10.29
N ASN A 190 -7.66 -18.38 -9.71
CA ASN A 190 -9.09 -18.60 -9.95
C ASN A 190 -9.97 -17.61 -9.16
N GLY A 191 -9.43 -16.91 -8.15
CA GLY A 191 -10.15 -15.98 -7.27
C GLY A 191 -10.51 -16.55 -5.89
N ASN A 192 -10.27 -17.84 -5.65
CA ASN A 192 -10.48 -18.46 -4.35
C ASN A 192 -9.48 -17.96 -3.32
N ILE A 193 -9.89 -17.89 -2.05
CA ILE A 193 -8.98 -17.59 -0.95
C ILE A 193 -8.06 -18.80 -0.75
N LEU A 194 -6.75 -18.56 -0.72
CA LEU A 194 -5.73 -19.52 -0.32
C LEU A 194 -5.45 -19.44 1.18
N GLY A 195 -5.42 -18.21 1.71
CA GLY A 195 -5.11 -17.97 3.12
C GLY A 195 -5.56 -16.60 3.62
N GLU A 196 -5.89 -16.55 4.90
CA GLU A 196 -6.07 -15.34 5.68
C GLU A 196 -5.00 -15.33 6.76
N LEU A 197 -4.03 -14.44 6.59
CA LEU A 197 -2.86 -14.33 7.44
C LEU A 197 -2.93 -13.05 8.27
N ASN A 198 -2.82 -13.16 9.59
CA ASN A 198 -2.82 -11.99 10.47
C ASN A 198 -1.40 -11.66 10.89
N PHE A 199 -1.03 -10.38 10.73
CA PHE A 199 0.29 -9.86 11.08
C PHE A 199 0.17 -8.78 12.15
N ASN A 200 1.16 -8.71 13.03
CA ASN A 200 1.35 -7.60 13.96
C ASN A 200 2.75 -7.02 13.75
N ASN A 201 2.83 -5.79 13.25
CA ASN A 201 4.09 -5.13 12.89
C ASN A 201 5.07 -6.02 12.09
N GLY A 202 4.55 -6.68 11.06
CA GLY A 202 5.30 -7.56 10.15
C GLY A 202 5.49 -8.99 10.63
N SER A 203 5.00 -9.36 11.83
CA SER A 203 5.19 -10.69 12.42
C SER A 203 3.91 -11.51 12.46
N LEU A 204 3.98 -12.80 12.10
CA LEU A 204 2.92 -13.81 12.28
C LEU A 204 2.93 -14.45 13.68
N LEU A 205 3.99 -14.24 14.46
CA LEU A 205 4.21 -14.91 15.74
C LEU A 205 3.10 -14.56 16.73
N GLY A 206 2.41 -15.57 17.24
CA GLY A 206 1.30 -15.44 18.18
C GLY A 206 -0.03 -15.08 17.53
N GLU A 207 -0.05 -14.80 16.22
CA GLU A 207 -1.25 -14.41 15.49
C GLU A 207 -1.95 -15.63 14.89
N ARG A 208 -3.29 -15.60 14.86
CA ARG A 208 -4.10 -16.70 14.31
C ARG A 208 -4.12 -16.65 12.78
N GLN A 209 -3.96 -17.78 12.12
CA GLN A 209 -3.83 -17.92 10.67
C GLN A 209 -4.86 -18.93 10.17
N LYS A 210 -5.42 -18.70 8.98
CA LYS A 210 -6.31 -19.66 8.32
C LYS A 210 -5.84 -19.94 6.90
N LEU A 211 -5.85 -21.21 6.52
CA LEU A 211 -5.61 -21.65 5.15
C LEU A 211 -6.84 -22.36 4.60
N TYR A 212 -7.07 -22.20 3.31
CA TYR A 212 -8.30 -22.62 2.65
C TYR A 212 -8.01 -23.58 1.51
N LYS A 213 -8.82 -24.64 1.39
CA LYS A 213 -8.79 -25.58 0.28
C LYS A 213 -10.21 -25.68 -0.27
N ASN A 214 -10.38 -25.44 -1.58
CA ASN A 214 -11.68 -25.45 -2.26
C ASN A 214 -12.75 -24.57 -1.57
N GLY A 215 -12.35 -23.38 -1.09
CA GLY A 215 -13.26 -22.42 -0.46
C GLY A 215 -13.66 -22.72 0.99
N LYS A 216 -13.16 -23.82 1.58
CA LYS A 216 -13.38 -24.17 2.99
C LYS A 216 -12.08 -24.10 3.78
N VAL A 217 -12.17 -23.78 5.07
CA VAL A 217 -10.99 -23.75 5.95
C VAL A 217 -10.42 -25.16 6.01
N LYS A 218 -9.13 -25.30 5.69
CA LYS A 218 -8.39 -26.56 5.82
C LYS A 218 -7.57 -26.58 7.09
N TYR A 219 -6.93 -25.45 7.41
CA TYR A 219 -6.11 -25.30 8.61
C TYR A 219 -6.45 -23.99 9.33
N ASP A 220 -6.53 -24.05 10.65
CA ASP A 220 -6.66 -22.90 11.54
C ASP A 220 -5.71 -23.08 12.72
N PHE A 221 -4.75 -22.16 12.88
CA PHE A 221 -3.66 -22.34 13.84
C PHE A 221 -3.08 -21.01 14.29
N ILE A 222 -2.29 -21.02 15.37
CA ILE A 222 -1.54 -19.83 15.80
C ILE A 222 -0.11 -19.92 15.29
N GLY A 223 0.37 -18.87 14.63
CA GLY A 223 1.70 -18.81 14.03
C GLY A 223 2.81 -18.79 15.08
N GLY A 224 3.82 -19.63 14.90
CA GLY A 224 4.96 -19.80 15.79
C GLY A 224 6.26 -19.18 15.29
N ALA A 225 6.21 -18.48 14.16
CA ALA A 225 7.36 -17.82 13.56
C ALA A 225 6.98 -16.40 13.13
N LYS A 226 7.98 -15.53 12.98
CA LYS A 226 7.76 -14.15 12.53
C LYS A 226 7.41 -14.10 11.04
N ASP A 227 8.04 -14.97 10.25
CA ASP A 227 7.90 -15.05 8.80
C ASP A 227 7.14 -16.33 8.41
N ILE A 228 6.44 -16.29 7.27
CA ILE A 228 5.72 -17.42 6.69
C ILE A 228 6.68 -18.49 6.13
N LYS A 229 7.93 -18.14 5.82
CA LYS A 229 8.96 -19.12 5.43
C LYS A 229 9.22 -20.20 6.49
N ASP A 230 9.25 -19.78 7.75
CA ASP A 230 9.57 -20.66 8.89
C ASP A 230 8.32 -21.09 9.66
N LEU A 231 7.18 -21.07 8.97
CA LEU A 231 5.91 -21.15 9.65
C LEU A 231 5.71 -22.50 10.32
N LYS A 232 5.47 -22.43 11.62
CA LYS A 232 5.08 -23.53 12.48
C LYS A 232 3.85 -23.13 13.27
N ALA A 233 3.06 -24.10 13.71
CA ALA A 233 2.01 -23.82 14.68
C ALA A 233 2.59 -23.78 16.10
N ILE A 234 2.02 -22.93 16.96
CA ILE A 234 2.21 -22.92 18.43
C ILE A 234 0.83 -22.87 19.08
N ARG A 235 0.70 -23.31 20.33
CA ARG A 235 -0.52 -23.22 21.17
C ARG A 235 -1.75 -23.97 20.64
N SER A 236 -2.22 -23.69 19.41
CA SER A 236 -3.43 -24.25 18.81
C SER A 236 -3.22 -24.58 17.33
N TYR A 237 -3.71 -25.75 16.92
CA TYR A 237 -3.75 -26.21 15.54
C TYR A 237 -5.03 -27.02 15.32
N ILE A 238 -5.78 -26.69 14.27
CA ILE A 238 -7.01 -27.37 13.87
C ILE A 238 -6.89 -27.73 12.39
N GLU A 239 -7.10 -29.01 12.07
CA GLU A 239 -7.26 -29.49 10.69
C GLU A 239 -8.73 -29.86 10.48
N TYR A 240 -9.29 -29.46 9.34
CA TYR A 240 -10.65 -29.82 8.93
C TYR A 240 -10.61 -30.90 7.85
N PHE A 241 -11.70 -31.67 7.73
CA PHE A 241 -11.88 -32.55 6.58
C PHE A 241 -11.99 -31.74 5.29
N ASP A 242 -11.48 -32.29 4.19
CA ASP A 242 -11.53 -31.63 2.89
C ASP A 242 -12.98 -31.31 2.51
N ASN A 243 -13.21 -30.07 2.06
CA ASN A 243 -14.52 -29.54 1.66
C ASN A 243 -15.60 -29.60 2.76
N SER A 244 -15.21 -29.59 4.02
CA SER A 244 -16.13 -29.70 5.17
C SER A 244 -15.83 -28.66 6.24
N ASP A 245 -16.84 -28.31 7.03
CA ASP A 245 -16.69 -27.51 8.26
C ASP A 245 -16.43 -28.41 9.49
N THR A 246 -16.42 -29.74 9.30
CA THR A 246 -16.12 -30.70 10.37
C THR A 246 -14.62 -30.75 10.65
N MET A 247 -14.26 -30.57 11.93
CA MET A 247 -12.89 -30.78 12.40
C MET A 247 -12.48 -32.24 12.20
N LYS A 248 -11.25 -32.46 11.77
CA LYS A 248 -10.58 -33.77 11.74
C LYS A 248 -9.68 -33.93 12.97
N TYR A 249 -8.90 -32.89 13.27
CA TYR A 249 -8.07 -32.81 14.46
C TYR A 249 -8.20 -31.44 15.12
N SER A 250 -8.25 -31.43 16.45
CA SER A 250 -8.11 -30.22 17.26
C SER A 250 -7.00 -30.44 18.28
N CYS A 251 -5.90 -29.72 18.13
CA CYS A 251 -4.66 -29.91 18.86
C CYS A 251 -4.31 -28.70 19.71
N ASN A 252 -3.87 -28.95 20.94
CA ASN A 252 -3.31 -27.94 21.83
C ASN A 252 -1.88 -28.32 22.23
N GLU A 253 -1.02 -27.31 22.30
CA GLU A 253 0.35 -27.46 22.78
C GLU A 253 0.34 -27.50 24.32
N VAL A 254 0.75 -28.63 24.89
CA VAL A 254 0.75 -28.85 26.36
C VAL A 254 2.07 -28.44 27.00
N SER A 255 3.16 -28.53 26.24
CA SER A 255 4.47 -27.96 26.55
C SER A 255 5.18 -27.74 25.21
N THR A 256 6.26 -26.95 25.19
CA THR A 256 6.99 -26.63 23.95
C THR A 256 7.25 -27.86 23.09
N GLY A 257 6.65 -27.92 21.89
CA GLY A 257 6.81 -29.02 20.94
C GLY A 257 6.01 -30.30 21.25
N ASN A 258 5.33 -30.38 22.40
CA ASN A 258 4.47 -31.51 22.77
C ASN A 258 2.99 -31.14 22.61
N TRP A 259 2.28 -31.99 21.89
CA TRP A 259 0.90 -31.71 21.47
C TRP A 259 -0.03 -32.85 21.88
N LYS A 260 -1.25 -32.47 22.27
CA LYS A 260 -2.36 -33.40 22.47
C LYS A 260 -3.48 -33.02 21.52
N CYS A 261 -4.00 -34.00 20.78
CA CYS A 261 -5.03 -33.78 19.78
C CYS A 261 -6.27 -34.60 20.08
N LYS A 262 -7.44 -34.00 19.86
CA LYS A 262 -8.71 -34.72 19.73
C LYS A 262 -8.94 -35.04 18.26
N GLU A 263 -9.21 -36.31 17.96
CA GLU A 263 -9.59 -36.77 16.63
C GLU A 263 -11.11 -36.91 16.54
N TYR A 264 -11.68 -36.53 15.39
CA TYR A 264 -13.10 -36.59 15.13
C TYR A 264 -13.42 -37.39 13.86
N SER A 265 -14.61 -37.98 13.82
CA SER A 265 -15.21 -38.61 12.65
C SER A 265 -15.78 -37.56 11.68
N LYS A 266 -16.10 -37.97 10.45
CA LYS A 266 -16.67 -37.05 9.43
C LYS A 266 -18.04 -36.48 9.82
N ASP A 267 -18.79 -37.18 10.66
CA ASP A 267 -20.06 -36.72 11.24
C ASP A 267 -19.86 -35.74 12.42
N GLY A 268 -18.62 -35.48 12.83
CA GLY A 268 -18.27 -34.60 13.93
C GLY A 268 -18.20 -35.29 15.30
N SER A 269 -18.47 -36.60 15.39
CA SER A 269 -18.35 -37.33 16.65
C SER A 269 -16.89 -37.43 17.12
N PHE A 270 -16.66 -37.29 18.42
CA PHE A 270 -15.35 -37.49 19.03
C PHE A 270 -14.94 -38.95 18.94
N LYS A 271 -13.72 -39.23 18.45
CA LYS A 271 -13.19 -40.59 18.35
C LYS A 271 -12.29 -40.92 19.54
N GLN A 272 -11.24 -40.14 19.74
CA GLN A 272 -10.17 -40.44 20.69
C GLN A 272 -9.23 -39.24 20.90
N GLU A 273 -8.40 -39.32 21.95
CA GLU A 273 -7.23 -38.46 22.11
C GLU A 273 -5.97 -39.14 21.59
N VAL A 274 -5.13 -38.39 20.86
CA VAL A 274 -3.90 -38.89 20.24
C VAL A 274 -2.70 -37.98 20.55
N ASP A 275 -1.49 -38.53 20.50
CA ASP A 275 -0.25 -37.74 20.51
C ASP A 275 -0.17 -36.88 19.24
N GLY A 276 -0.09 -35.57 19.41
CA GLY A 276 -0.13 -34.58 18.35
C GLY A 276 1.17 -34.38 17.58
N ARG A 277 2.30 -34.94 18.05
CA ARG A 277 3.63 -34.73 17.44
C ARG A 277 3.72 -35.20 15.98
N LYS A 278 2.87 -36.17 15.58
CA LYS A 278 2.80 -36.68 14.21
C LYS A 278 1.94 -35.83 13.27
N TYR A 279 1.10 -34.94 13.80
CA TYR A 279 0.08 -34.22 13.04
C TYR A 279 0.37 -32.72 12.92
N VAL A 280 1.04 -32.14 13.92
CA VAL A 280 1.31 -30.69 13.96
C VAL A 280 2.70 -30.33 13.41
N SER A 281 3.63 -31.29 13.33
CA SER A 281 5.00 -31.00 12.86
C SER A 281 5.11 -31.01 11.33
N VAL A 282 5.80 -30.01 10.78
CA VAL A 282 5.91 -29.75 9.33
C VAL A 282 6.70 -30.85 8.62
N ASN A 283 7.57 -31.54 9.36
CA ASN A 283 8.57 -32.45 8.81
C ASN A 283 8.22 -33.94 8.96
N ASN A 284 7.05 -34.29 9.53
CA ASN A 284 6.66 -35.68 9.72
C ASN A 284 5.53 -36.05 8.75
N ASN A 285 5.92 -36.56 7.57
CA ASN A 285 5.31 -37.46 6.57
C ASN A 285 3.79 -37.82 6.53
N HIS A 286 2.91 -37.36 7.42
CA HIS A 286 1.47 -37.66 7.34
C HIS A 286 0.70 -36.68 6.46
N HIS A 287 1.07 -35.39 6.46
CA HIS A 287 0.43 -34.34 5.66
C HIS A 287 1.39 -33.26 5.10
N GLY A 288 2.71 -33.45 5.27
CA GLY A 288 3.75 -32.42 5.04
C GLY A 288 3.71 -31.75 3.66
N ASN A 289 3.46 -32.51 2.59
CA ASN A 289 3.48 -31.94 1.23
C ASN A 289 2.36 -30.92 0.98
N ILE A 290 1.14 -31.13 1.49
CA ILE A 290 0.02 -30.20 1.23
C ILE A 290 0.19 -28.92 2.04
N TRP A 291 0.55 -29.06 3.32
CA TRP A 291 0.72 -27.93 4.22
C TRP A 291 1.86 -27.01 3.75
N ILE A 292 3.01 -27.59 3.38
CA ILE A 292 4.14 -26.86 2.81
C ILE A 292 3.75 -26.19 1.48
N ASN A 293 3.08 -26.90 0.58
CA ASN A 293 2.69 -26.35 -0.72
C ASN A 293 1.74 -25.15 -0.60
N MET A 294 0.79 -25.17 0.35
CA MET A 294 -0.11 -24.04 0.57
C MET A 294 0.63 -22.80 1.08
N PHE A 295 1.60 -22.96 1.98
CA PHE A 295 2.41 -21.84 2.44
C PHE A 295 3.39 -21.33 1.41
N LEU A 296 4.09 -22.22 0.70
CA LEU A 296 4.95 -21.82 -0.40
C LEU A 296 4.14 -21.09 -1.48
N GLY A 297 2.91 -21.55 -1.76
CA GLY A 297 1.97 -20.85 -2.62
C GLY A 297 1.67 -19.44 -2.12
N ALA A 298 1.29 -19.29 -0.85
CA ALA A 298 1.01 -17.98 -0.26
C ALA A 298 2.27 -17.08 -0.21
N TRP A 299 3.43 -17.64 0.11
CA TRP A 299 4.72 -16.94 0.13
C TRP A 299 5.09 -16.40 -1.25
N ASN A 300 4.99 -17.24 -2.29
CA ASN A 300 5.30 -16.85 -3.67
C ASN A 300 4.34 -15.78 -4.19
N ILE A 301 3.07 -15.80 -3.76
CA ILE A 301 2.11 -14.75 -4.13
C ILE A 301 2.43 -13.42 -3.43
N LEU A 302 2.85 -13.47 -2.16
CA LEU A 302 3.18 -12.28 -1.38
C LEU A 302 4.57 -11.70 -1.72
N ASN A 303 5.45 -12.50 -2.34
CA ASN A 303 6.80 -12.11 -2.75
C ASN A 303 7.02 -12.55 -4.22
N PRO A 304 6.34 -11.90 -5.17
CA PRO A 304 6.33 -12.28 -6.59
C PRO A 304 7.62 -11.96 -7.35
#